data_AF-A0A1G7KVX4-F1
#
_entry.id   AF-A0A1G7KVX4-F1
#
_cell.length_a   1.000
_cell.length_b   1.000
_cell.length_c   1.000
_cell.angle_alpha   90.00
_cell.angle_beta   90.00
_cell.angle_gamma   90.00
#
_symmetry.space_group_name_H-M   'P 1'
#
loop_
_entity.id
_entity.type
_entity.pdbx_description
1 polymer ?
#
loop_
_entity_poly.entity_id
_entity_poly.type
_entity_poly.pdbx_seq_one_letter_code
_entity_poly.pdbx_strand_id
1 'polypeptide(L)'
;MVSPGESDETPDSMVRVVARRLPGPSLMVAAALIAKGYAEVGDGFAAGVIVALAIALVYVALGGEAAEAALPLLRHAPKLAVGGLLLALASGFFPLALGEPPVSHRPAPGEHVVKIGVLELFTPLLFDIGVFLLVVGVLTILLHHLARPRGEARR
;
A
#
# COMPACT_ATOMS: atom_id res chain seq x y z
N MET A 1 -47.36 9.90 27.31
CA MET A 1 -47.26 10.01 25.84
C MET A 1 -46.04 10.90 25.57
N VAL A 2 -44.86 10.29 25.52
CA VAL A 2 -43.55 10.96 25.40
C VAL A 2 -43.10 10.82 23.95
N SER A 3 -42.70 11.94 23.35
CA SER A 3 -42.26 12.03 21.97
C SER A 3 -40.98 11.22 21.73
N PRO A 4 -40.86 10.43 20.64
CA PRO A 4 -39.63 9.76 20.28
C PRO A 4 -38.70 10.80 19.65
N GLY A 5 -37.69 11.19 20.42
CA GLY A 5 -36.67 12.18 20.04
C GLY A 5 -35.32 11.76 20.59
N GLU A 6 -34.98 10.48 20.52
CA GLU A 6 -33.58 10.06 20.51
C GLU A 6 -33.16 10.01 19.04
N SER A 7 -32.59 11.11 18.56
CA SER A 7 -31.65 11.02 17.46
C SER A 7 -30.51 10.13 17.96
N ASP A 8 -30.58 8.85 17.61
CA ASP A 8 -29.49 7.89 17.68
C ASP A 8 -28.34 8.43 16.82
N GLU A 9 -27.56 9.35 17.39
CA GLU A 9 -26.22 9.64 16.90
C GLU A 9 -25.51 8.29 16.92
N THR A 10 -25.33 7.69 15.75
CA THR A 10 -24.59 6.43 15.61
C THR A 10 -23.12 6.81 15.35
N PRO A 11 -22.21 6.81 16.36
CA PRO A 11 -20.78 7.01 16.16
C PRO A 11 -20.19 6.12 15.06
N ASP A 12 -20.79 4.95 14.84
CA ASP A 12 -20.43 4.00 13.79
C ASP A 12 -20.62 4.58 12.35
N SER A 13 -21.59 5.47 12.15
CA SER A 13 -21.93 6.00 10.81
C SER A 13 -20.85 6.92 10.25
N MET A 14 -20.33 7.87 11.04
CA MET A 14 -19.30 8.82 10.60
C MET A 14 -17.97 8.11 10.34
N VAL A 15 -17.59 7.17 11.21
CA VAL A 15 -16.36 6.38 11.06
C VAL A 15 -16.43 5.53 9.78
N ARG A 16 -17.55 4.87 9.51
CA ARG A 16 -17.74 4.11 8.25
C ARG A 16 -17.65 4.98 7.01
N VAL A 17 -18.22 6.19 7.03
CA VAL A 17 -18.14 7.14 5.92
C VAL A 17 -16.68 7.55 5.66
N VAL A 18 -15.96 7.93 6.72
CA VAL A 18 -14.54 8.30 6.63
C VAL A 18 -13.71 7.13 6.12
N ALA A 19 -13.87 5.94 6.71
CA ALA A 19 -13.16 4.74 6.31
C ALA A 19 -13.35 4.44 4.81
N ARG A 20 -14.57 4.57 4.29
CA ARG A 20 -14.86 4.30 2.87
C ARG A 20 -14.23 5.31 1.90
N ARG A 21 -13.86 6.50 2.37
CA ARG A 21 -13.25 7.57 1.54
C ARG A 21 -11.76 7.73 1.74
N LEU A 22 -11.20 7.30 2.87
CA LEU A 22 -9.80 7.45 3.21
C LEU A 22 -8.79 6.77 2.24
N PRO A 23 -9.09 5.61 1.61
CA PRO A 23 -8.16 4.95 0.69
C PRO A 23 -7.75 5.80 -0.53
N GLY A 24 -8.62 6.70 -1.01
CA GLY A 24 -8.31 7.57 -2.15
C GLY A 24 -7.22 8.60 -1.82
N PRO A 25 -7.42 9.47 -0.82
CA PRO A 25 -6.41 10.42 -0.37
C PRO A 25 -5.13 9.75 0.12
N SER A 26 -5.20 8.58 0.79
CA SER A 26 -3.98 7.88 1.23
C SER A 26 -3.13 7.42 0.04
N LEU A 27 -3.75 7.01 -1.07
CA LEU A 27 -3.05 6.68 -2.31
C LEU A 27 -2.40 7.92 -2.94
N MET A 28 -3.05 9.09 -2.87
CA MET A 28 -2.45 10.35 -3.33
C MET A 28 -1.23 10.74 -2.50
N VAL A 29 -1.30 10.59 -1.17
CA VAL A 29 -0.16 10.83 -0.27
C VAL A 29 0.96 9.85 -0.56
N ALA A 30 0.64 8.56 -0.74
CA ALA A 30 1.62 7.55 -1.12
C ALA A 30 2.31 7.87 -2.45
N ALA A 31 1.55 8.29 -3.47
CA ALA A 31 2.11 8.73 -4.74
C ALA A 31 3.01 9.95 -4.59
N ALA A 32 2.64 10.92 -3.74
CA ALA A 32 3.46 12.09 -3.46
C ALA A 32 4.77 11.74 -2.74
N LEU A 33 4.75 10.77 -1.81
CA LEU A 33 5.95 10.28 -1.14
C LEU A 33 6.87 9.56 -2.12
N ILE A 34 6.35 8.65 -2.94
CA ILE A 34 7.16 7.95 -3.96
C ILE A 34 7.74 8.95 -4.98
N ALA A 35 6.98 9.99 -5.35
CA ALA A 35 7.46 11.03 -6.25
C ALA A 35 8.53 11.94 -5.59
N LYS A 36 8.43 12.18 -4.28
CA LYS A 36 9.44 12.93 -3.51
C LYS A 36 10.74 12.13 -3.37
N GLY A 37 10.64 10.81 -3.18
CA GLY A 37 11.76 9.86 -3.12
C GLY A 37 12.60 9.78 -4.39
N TYR A 38 12.24 10.53 -5.44
CA TYR A 38 13.05 10.69 -6.65
C TYR A 38 14.49 11.20 -6.38
N ALA A 39 14.70 11.95 -5.29
CA ALA A 39 16.02 12.44 -4.90
C ALA A 39 16.72 11.60 -3.81
N GLU A 40 15.94 10.88 -3.00
CA GLU A 40 16.43 10.07 -1.87
C GLU A 40 15.62 8.77 -1.78
N VAL A 41 16.31 7.62 -1.85
CA VAL A 41 15.70 6.28 -1.82
C VAL A 41 15.07 6.03 -0.45
N GLY A 42 13.85 5.49 -0.41
CA GLY A 42 13.28 4.93 0.83
C GLY A 42 11.81 5.26 1.13
N ASP A 43 11.13 6.04 0.30
CA ASP A 43 9.76 6.48 0.60
C ASP A 43 8.69 5.43 0.23
N GLY A 44 9.05 4.36 -0.49
CA GLY A 44 8.14 3.27 -0.85
C GLY A 44 7.55 2.52 0.35
N PHE A 45 8.34 2.30 1.41
CA PHE A 45 7.87 1.66 2.64
C PHE A 45 6.85 2.54 3.38
N ALA A 46 7.18 3.81 3.61
CA ALA A 46 6.31 4.76 4.30
C ALA A 46 4.99 4.96 3.53
N ALA A 47 5.07 5.11 2.21
CA ALA A 47 3.91 5.16 1.32
C ALA A 47 3.01 3.91 1.48
N GLY A 48 3.63 2.72 1.55
CA GLY A 48 2.90 1.46 1.70
C GLY A 48 2.19 1.36 3.06
N VAL A 49 2.85 1.79 4.14
CA VAL A 49 2.27 1.82 5.49
C VAL A 49 1.06 2.76 5.55
N ILE A 50 1.14 3.95 4.95
CA ILE A 50 0.02 4.92 4.94
C ILE A 50 -1.22 4.31 4.26
N VAL A 51 -1.03 3.67 3.10
CA VAL A 51 -2.14 2.99 2.39
C VAL A 51 -2.67 1.82 3.21
N ALA A 52 -1.79 1.03 3.81
CA ALA A 52 -2.20 -0.10 4.66
C ALA A 52 -2.96 0.33 5.91
N LEU A 53 -2.62 1.46 6.52
CA LEU A 53 -3.38 2.03 7.65
C LEU A 53 -4.78 2.47 7.24
N ALA A 54 -4.93 3.07 6.05
CA ALA A 54 -6.25 3.40 5.53
C ALA A 54 -7.08 2.14 5.29
N ILE A 55 -6.47 1.07 4.76
CA ILE A 55 -7.12 -0.24 4.58
C ILE A 55 -7.48 -0.86 5.94
N ALA A 56 -6.60 -0.76 6.95
CA ALA A 56 -6.85 -1.24 8.29
C ALA A 56 -8.08 -0.56 8.91
N LEU A 57 -8.21 0.77 8.74
CA LEU A 57 -9.40 1.50 9.18
C LEU A 57 -10.67 0.97 8.50
N VAL A 58 -10.62 0.63 7.21
CA VAL A 58 -11.74 0.00 6.50
C VAL A 58 -12.11 -1.35 7.12
N TYR A 59 -11.14 -2.21 7.40
CA TYR A 59 -11.38 -3.50 8.06
C TYR A 59 -11.99 -3.34 9.46
N VAL A 60 -11.52 -2.37 10.25
CA VAL A 60 -12.02 -2.10 11.60
C VAL A 60 -13.43 -1.51 11.57
N ALA A 61 -13.70 -0.57 10.66
CA ALA A 61 -14.96 0.17 10.62
C ALA A 61 -16.10 -0.60 9.91
N LEU A 62 -15.79 -1.36 8.87
CA LEU A 62 -16.81 -2.07 8.07
C LEU A 62 -16.90 -3.56 8.44
N GLY A 63 -15.86 -4.16 9.02
CA GLY A 63 -15.72 -5.60 9.18
C GLY A 63 -15.16 -6.28 7.92
N GLY A 64 -14.68 -7.52 8.06
CA GLY A 64 -13.93 -8.24 7.01
C GLY A 64 -14.66 -8.35 5.67
N GLU A 65 -15.87 -8.93 5.66
CA GLU A 65 -16.62 -9.17 4.42
C GLU A 65 -17.00 -7.86 3.71
N ALA A 66 -17.45 -6.84 4.46
CA ALA A 66 -17.82 -5.55 3.89
C ALA A 66 -16.60 -4.73 3.44
N ALA A 67 -15.44 -4.89 4.10
CA ALA A 67 -14.18 -4.30 3.66
C ALA A 67 -13.71 -4.89 2.32
N GLU A 68 -13.77 -6.20 2.16
CA GLU A 68 -13.43 -6.89 0.91
C GLU A 68 -14.39 -6.52 -0.23
N ALA A 69 -15.68 -6.36 0.07
CA ALA A 69 -16.66 -5.88 -0.90
C ALA A 69 -16.42 -4.41 -1.29
N ALA A 70 -15.98 -3.57 -0.35
CA ALA A 70 -15.68 -2.16 -0.61
C ALA A 70 -14.38 -1.97 -1.40
N LEU A 71 -13.39 -2.83 -1.20
CA LEU A 71 -12.07 -2.76 -1.83
C LEU A 71 -11.74 -4.09 -2.56
N PRO A 72 -12.35 -4.34 -3.73
CA PRO A 72 -12.18 -5.61 -4.45
C PRO A 72 -10.75 -5.87 -4.91
N LEU A 73 -9.87 -4.85 -4.93
CA LEU A 73 -8.45 -5.03 -5.27
C LEU A 73 -7.71 -5.84 -4.20
N LEU A 74 -8.16 -5.82 -2.95
CA LEU A 74 -7.51 -6.52 -1.83
C LEU A 74 -7.45 -8.04 -2.01
N ARG A 75 -8.36 -8.62 -2.80
CA ARG A 75 -8.31 -10.06 -3.16
C ARG A 75 -7.03 -10.47 -3.90
N HIS A 76 -6.34 -9.51 -4.49
CA HIS A 76 -5.06 -9.75 -5.18
C HIS A 76 -3.85 -9.45 -4.28
N ALA A 77 -4.04 -9.16 -2.99
CA ALA A 77 -2.95 -8.85 -2.06
C ALA A 77 -1.79 -9.87 -2.07
N PRO A 78 -2.02 -11.20 -2.13
CA PRO A 78 -0.92 -12.16 -2.29
C PRO A 78 -0.12 -11.97 -3.57
N LYS A 79 -0.80 -11.68 -4.69
CA LYS A 79 -0.15 -11.43 -5.97
C LYS A 79 0.61 -10.11 -5.96
N LEU A 80 0.06 -9.08 -5.33
CA LEU A 80 0.73 -7.79 -5.13
C LEU A 80 1.99 -7.94 -4.28
N ALA A 81 1.92 -8.73 -3.19
CA ALA A 81 3.07 -8.99 -2.33
C ALA A 81 4.20 -9.68 -3.09
N VAL A 82 3.88 -10.78 -3.79
CA VAL A 82 4.87 -11.53 -4.59
C VAL A 82 5.42 -10.68 -5.74
N GLY A 83 4.55 -9.97 -6.48
CA GLY A 83 4.96 -9.10 -7.57
C GLY A 83 5.86 -7.96 -7.10
N GLY A 84 5.52 -7.32 -5.97
CA GLY A 84 6.32 -6.28 -5.34
C GLY A 84 7.69 -6.79 -4.90
N LEU A 85 7.73 -7.97 -4.26
CA LEU A 85 8.99 -8.61 -3.87
C LEU A 85 9.87 -8.91 -5.08
N LEU A 86 9.32 -9.53 -6.12
CA LEU A 86 10.07 -9.85 -7.33
C LEU A 86 10.59 -8.59 -8.02
N LEU A 87 9.79 -7.52 -8.05
CA LEU A 87 10.20 -6.24 -8.62
C LEU A 87 11.33 -5.57 -7.81
N ALA A 88 11.21 -5.57 -6.48
CA ALA A 88 12.23 -5.03 -5.59
C ALA A 88 13.56 -5.81 -5.70
N LEU A 89 13.49 -7.14 -5.73
CA LEU A 89 14.66 -8.00 -5.94
C LEU A 89 15.26 -7.81 -7.33
N ALA A 90 14.45 -7.79 -8.38
CA ALA A 90 14.93 -7.57 -9.73
C ALA A 90 15.64 -6.22 -9.85
N SER A 91 15.05 -5.13 -9.32
CA SER A 91 15.65 -3.80 -9.36
C SER A 91 16.93 -3.70 -8.50
N GLY A 92 16.91 -4.23 -7.28
CA GLY A 92 18.05 -4.18 -6.35
C GLY A 92 19.23 -5.06 -6.77
N PHE A 93 18.99 -6.17 -7.45
CA PHE A 93 20.03 -7.10 -7.91
C PHE A 93 20.44 -6.89 -9.37
N PHE A 94 19.70 -6.09 -10.14
CA PHE A 94 20.08 -5.71 -11.52
C PHE A 94 21.53 -5.18 -11.65
N PRO A 95 22.08 -4.39 -10.71
CA PRO A 95 23.45 -3.90 -10.80
C PRO A 95 24.52 -5.00 -10.76
N LEU A 96 24.24 -6.14 -10.12
CA LEU A 96 25.18 -7.28 -10.10
C LEU A 96 25.44 -7.83 -11.51
N ALA A 97 24.43 -7.83 -12.38
CA ALA A 97 24.58 -8.26 -13.77
C ALA A 97 25.50 -7.31 -14.57
N LEU A 98 25.75 -6.12 -14.03
CA LEU A 98 26.58 -5.06 -14.61
C LEU A 98 27.93 -4.92 -13.88
N GLY A 99 28.26 -5.83 -12.96
CA GLY A 99 29.53 -5.84 -12.21
C GLY A 99 29.60 -4.83 -11.07
N GLU A 100 28.48 -4.21 -10.70
CA GLU A 100 28.39 -3.24 -9.61
C GLU A 100 27.87 -3.88 -8.32
N PRO A 101 28.11 -3.27 -7.14
CA PRO A 101 27.50 -3.70 -5.89
C PRO A 101 25.96 -3.78 -5.97
N PRO A 102 25.32 -4.68 -5.21
CA PRO A 102 23.86 -4.73 -5.15
C PRO A 102 23.30 -3.41 -4.59
N VAL A 103 22.10 -3.04 -5.01
CA VAL A 103 21.43 -1.78 -4.63
C VAL A 103 22.17 -0.53 -5.14
N SER A 104 23.18 -0.68 -6.01
CA SER A 104 23.71 0.45 -6.76
C SER A 104 22.65 1.02 -7.69
N HIS A 105 22.36 2.30 -7.53
CA HIS A 105 21.33 2.97 -8.29
C HIS A 105 21.93 3.60 -9.54
N ARG A 106 21.29 3.35 -10.70
CA ARG A 106 21.68 3.97 -11.96
C ARG A 106 20.53 4.81 -12.54
N PRO A 107 20.87 5.94 -13.18
CA PRO A 107 22.18 6.63 -13.12
C PRO A 107 22.47 7.22 -11.73
N ALA A 108 23.75 7.54 -11.47
CA ALA A 108 24.15 8.21 -10.22
C ALA A 108 23.47 9.60 -10.12
N PRO A 109 23.30 10.16 -8.91
CA PRO A 109 22.75 11.52 -8.76
C PRO A 109 23.52 12.51 -9.65
N GLY A 110 22.85 13.02 -10.70
CA GLY A 110 23.42 13.98 -11.66
C GLY A 110 23.88 13.44 -13.02
N GLU A 111 23.76 12.14 -13.30
CA GLU A 111 24.07 11.57 -14.64
C GLU A 111 22.87 11.55 -15.60
N HIS A 112 23.14 11.58 -16.91
CA HIS A 112 22.12 11.62 -17.96
C HIS A 112 21.30 10.32 -18.05
N VAL A 113 19.98 10.43 -17.85
CA VAL A 113 19.04 9.29 -17.86
C VAL A 113 18.39 9.13 -19.24
N VAL A 114 18.05 7.87 -19.59
CA VAL A 114 17.12 7.57 -20.69
C VAL A 114 15.75 8.14 -20.34
N LYS A 115 15.38 9.24 -21.00
CA LYS A 115 14.12 9.95 -20.78
C LYS A 115 12.99 9.28 -21.55
N ILE A 116 11.95 8.82 -20.85
CA ILE A 116 10.62 8.64 -21.46
C ILE A 116 9.79 9.86 -21.05
N GLY A 117 9.83 10.90 -21.89
CA GLY A 117 9.22 12.19 -21.58
C GLY A 117 9.99 12.96 -20.50
N VAL A 118 9.31 13.30 -19.40
CA VAL A 118 9.87 13.98 -18.20
C VAL A 118 10.25 13.01 -17.07
N LEU A 119 9.98 11.72 -17.24
CA LEU A 119 10.25 10.71 -16.23
C LEU A 119 11.59 10.05 -16.52
N GLU A 120 12.58 10.31 -15.68
CA GLU A 120 13.84 9.58 -15.68
C GLU A 120 13.57 8.23 -15.00
N LEU A 121 13.64 7.14 -15.77
CA LEU A 121 13.43 5.78 -15.25
C LEU A 121 14.64 5.38 -14.40
N PHE A 122 14.55 5.68 -13.11
CA PHE A 122 15.54 5.33 -12.10
C PHE A 122 15.25 3.94 -11.52
N THR A 123 16.27 3.08 -11.44
CA THR A 123 16.19 1.82 -10.64
C THR A 123 15.73 2.07 -9.19
N PRO A 124 16.07 3.19 -8.51
CA PRO A 124 15.48 3.50 -7.20
C PRO A 124 13.96 3.58 -7.19
N LEU A 125 13.35 4.24 -8.19
CA LEU A 125 11.89 4.39 -8.25
C LEU A 125 11.21 3.02 -8.40
N LEU A 126 11.79 2.16 -9.24
CA LEU A 126 11.28 0.80 -9.46
C LEU A 126 11.41 -0.05 -8.20
N PHE A 127 12.50 0.13 -7.45
CA PHE A 127 12.69 -0.51 -6.16
C PHE A 127 11.64 -0.05 -5.14
N ASP A 128 11.40 1.26 -5.02
CA ASP A 128 10.40 1.82 -4.09
C ASP A 128 8.96 1.42 -4.46
N ILE A 129 8.63 1.33 -5.75
CA ILE A 129 7.34 0.77 -6.20
C ILE A 129 7.23 -0.70 -5.79
N GLY A 130 8.30 -1.49 -5.95
CA GLY A 130 8.33 -2.89 -5.50
C GLY A 130 8.08 -3.02 -4.00
N VAL A 131 8.78 -2.22 -3.19
CA VAL A 131 8.60 -2.17 -1.73
C VAL A 131 7.19 -1.73 -1.35
N PHE A 132 6.65 -0.69 -1.99
CA PHE A 132 5.28 -0.22 -1.77
C PHE A 132 4.25 -1.34 -1.98
N LEU A 133 4.32 -2.04 -3.13
CA LEU A 133 3.40 -3.13 -3.45
C LEU A 133 3.55 -4.31 -2.48
N LEU A 134 4.78 -4.62 -2.07
CA LEU A 134 5.07 -5.63 -1.07
C LEU A 134 4.40 -5.31 0.27
N VAL A 135 4.61 -4.09 0.78
CA VAL A 135 4.09 -3.66 2.08
C VAL A 135 2.57 -3.65 2.09
N VAL A 136 1.93 -3.05 1.07
CA VAL A 136 0.47 -3.02 0.96
C VAL A 136 -0.10 -4.44 0.88
N GLY A 137 0.50 -5.31 0.06
CA GLY A 137 0.08 -6.69 -0.09
C GLY A 137 0.17 -7.48 1.22
N VAL A 138 1.32 -7.46 1.88
CA VAL A 138 1.55 -8.20 3.14
C VAL A 138 0.64 -7.71 4.26
N LEU A 139 0.49 -6.39 4.44
CA LEU A 139 -0.35 -5.84 5.49
C LEU A 139 -1.84 -6.13 5.23
N THR A 140 -2.28 -6.10 3.97
CA THR A 140 -3.64 -6.51 3.61
C THR A 140 -3.89 -7.98 3.93
N ILE A 141 -2.93 -8.88 3.62
CA ILE A 141 -3.03 -10.30 3.97
C ILE A 141 -3.14 -10.48 5.48
N LEU A 142 -2.33 -9.75 6.24
CA LEU A 142 -2.36 -9.79 7.70
C LEU A 142 -3.74 -9.35 8.24
N LEU A 143 -4.28 -8.23 7.74
CA LEU A 143 -5.60 -7.74 8.11
C LEU A 143 -6.71 -8.75 7.79
N HIS A 144 -6.65 -9.37 6.62
CA HIS A 144 -7.57 -10.41 6.20
C HIS A 144 -7.61 -11.60 7.17
N HIS A 145 -6.43 -12.07 7.60
CA HIS A 145 -6.34 -13.18 8.55
C HIS A 145 -6.79 -12.79 9.96
N LEU A 146 -6.56 -11.54 10.38
CA LEU A 146 -6.98 -11.04 11.69
C LEU A 146 -8.47 -10.75 11.77
N ALA A 147 -9.08 -10.30 10.67
CA ALA A 147 -10.49 -9.96 10.61
C ALA A 147 -11.41 -11.20 10.58
N ARG A 148 -10.87 -12.39 10.26
CA ARG A 148 -11.63 -13.64 10.33
C ARG A 148 -11.84 -14.06 11.80
N PRO A 149 -13.07 -14.34 12.24
CA PRO A 149 -13.32 -14.85 13.58
C PRO A 149 -12.50 -16.12 13.84
N ARG A 150 -11.82 -16.19 14.99
CA ARG A 150 -11.19 -17.43 15.48
C ARG A 150 -12.29 -18.42 15.84
N GLY A 151 -12.73 -19.25 14.89
CA GLY A 151 -13.85 -20.15 15.17
C GLY A 151 -14.20 -21.14 14.08
N GLU A 152 -13.23 -21.92 13.58
CA GLU A 152 -13.51 -23.20 12.89
C GLU A 152 -12.30 -24.14 12.84
N ALA A 153 -11.35 -23.99 13.78
CA ALA A 153 -10.30 -24.97 14.02
C ALA A 153 -10.68 -25.92 15.16
N ARG A 154 -11.87 -26.54 15.04
CA ARG A 154 -12.23 -27.79 15.74
C ARG A 154 -13.59 -28.29 15.23
N ARG A 155 -13.55 -29.15 14.22
CA ARG A 155 -14.45 -30.30 14.04
C ARG A 155 -13.84 -31.23 13.02
#